data_AF-A0A954LB24-F1
#
_entry.id   AF-A0A954LB24-F1
#
_cell.length_a   1.000
_cell.length_b   1.000
_cell.length_c   1.000
_cell.angle_alpha   90.00
_cell.angle_beta   90.00
_cell.angle_gamma   90.00
#
_symmetry.space_group_name_H-M   'P 1'
#
loop_
_entity.id
_entity.type
_entity.pdbx_description
1 polymer ?
#
loop_
_entity_poly.entity_id
_entity_poly.type
_entity_poly.pdbx_seq_one_letter_code
_entity_poly.pdbx_strand_id
1 'polypeptide(L)'
;GQKVVIAADGSKAASPLEVATDPIDLTQWHELTIVAQGNHLVHKIDGVVTVDITDNQEAERELDGKIAFQVHRCKAMKAQFRNVRLKTLDAGEKKVSDQPNKPQPKKNANAKAAVAQKDGKKVRPEAAVPQWVWLNDSPKDNQTVYFRKEVDSSGVGAARLYAVGDDSLVVYVDGRKVAECGSWQEPVFVDISKQLDLDDPNKKHIIAVEARNGKSSAGMLIRLDLESGWRDAWSVVSDHSWLVSEKGAEGWQTLNFKTDDSWKPAHIVAPLGEGPWGDRVTAETLAAAAPLKEPTATPAEELRVAKGFRVELLHSVPKDTEGSWVNMCVDPKGRLIVSDQYGSLYRITVPPANADGTGASLKIEPINVDIGEAQGLLWAFDSL
;
A
#
# COMPACT_ATOMS: atom_id res chain seq x y z
N GLY A 1 27.57 -3.77 -10.87
CA GLY A 1 27.12 -4.01 -9.48
C GLY A 1 27.15 -2.74 -8.65
N GLN A 2 26.74 -2.80 -7.38
CA GLN A 2 26.73 -1.64 -6.47
C GLN A 2 27.46 -1.93 -5.16
N LYS A 3 28.17 -0.91 -4.67
CA LYS A 3 28.67 -0.84 -3.30
C LYS A 3 27.77 0.08 -2.50
N VAL A 4 27.31 -0.38 -1.34
CA VAL A 4 26.42 0.36 -0.44
C VAL A 4 27.05 0.43 0.95
N VAL A 5 27.13 1.63 1.51
CA VAL A 5 27.52 1.83 2.90
C VAL A 5 26.32 2.44 3.63
N ILE A 6 25.86 1.74 4.66
CA ILE A 6 24.86 2.26 5.60
C ILE A 6 25.64 2.84 6.78
N ALA A 7 25.44 4.11 7.08
CA ALA A 7 26.08 4.80 8.19
C ALA A 7 25.35 4.49 9.52
N ALA A 8 25.97 4.87 10.65
CA ALA A 8 25.41 4.62 11.98
C ALA A 8 24.04 5.28 12.21
N ASP A 9 23.73 6.36 11.48
CA ASP A 9 22.44 7.06 11.51
C ASP A 9 21.40 6.49 10.53
N GLY A 10 21.74 5.41 9.82
CA GLY A 10 20.89 4.76 8.81
C GLY A 10 20.94 5.41 7.42
N SER A 11 21.72 6.48 7.23
CA SER A 11 21.90 7.08 5.90
C SER A 11 22.63 6.12 4.96
N LYS A 12 22.20 6.06 3.70
CA LYS A 12 22.71 5.11 2.69
C LYS A 12 23.51 5.85 1.62
N ALA A 13 24.75 5.43 1.40
CA ALA A 13 25.58 5.88 0.29
C ALA A 13 25.82 4.72 -0.68
N ALA A 14 25.34 4.86 -1.92
CA ALA A 14 25.53 3.88 -2.98
C ALA A 14 26.52 4.40 -4.03
N SER A 15 27.42 3.54 -4.50
CA SER A 15 28.38 3.82 -5.56
C SER A 15 28.48 2.63 -6.52
N PRO A 16 28.83 2.84 -7.81
CA PRO A 16 29.12 1.73 -8.71
C PRO A 16 30.31 0.92 -8.22
N LEU A 17 30.27 -0.40 -8.43
CA LEU A 17 31.48 -1.23 -8.32
C LEU A 17 32.34 -1.04 -9.57
N GLU A 18 33.65 -0.90 -9.39
CA GLU A 18 34.65 -0.85 -10.48
C GLU A 18 34.93 -2.24 -11.07
N VAL A 19 33.86 -2.97 -11.36
CA VAL A 19 33.91 -4.31 -11.97
C VAL A 19 33.00 -4.27 -13.19
N ALA A 20 33.59 -4.54 -14.36
CA ALA A 20 32.81 -4.71 -15.58
C ALA A 20 31.85 -5.90 -15.41
N THR A 21 30.56 -5.67 -15.60
CA THR A 21 29.53 -6.72 -15.52
C THR A 21 28.81 -6.76 -16.86
N ASP A 22 28.95 -7.87 -17.56
CA ASP A 22 28.11 -8.15 -18.72
C ASP A 22 26.70 -8.54 -18.27
N PRO A 23 25.65 -8.23 -19.05
CA PRO A 23 24.31 -8.76 -18.79
C PRO A 23 24.33 -10.29 -18.77
N ILE A 24 23.65 -10.88 -17.78
CA ILE A 24 23.52 -12.34 -17.63
C ILE A 24 22.17 -12.82 -18.17
N ASP A 25 22.15 -14.03 -18.72
CA ASP A 25 20.91 -14.71 -19.16
C ASP A 25 20.35 -15.59 -18.03
N LEU A 26 19.37 -15.06 -17.31
CA LEU A 26 18.73 -15.73 -16.17
C LEU A 26 18.02 -17.06 -16.51
N THR A 27 17.93 -17.46 -17.78
CA THR A 27 17.43 -18.79 -18.17
C THR A 27 18.49 -19.89 -18.04
N GLN A 28 19.76 -19.52 -17.86
CA GLN A 28 20.87 -20.44 -17.66
C GLN A 28 21.18 -20.67 -16.17
N TRP A 29 21.99 -21.69 -15.89
CA TRP A 29 22.49 -21.92 -14.54
C TRP A 29 23.60 -20.93 -14.20
N HIS A 30 23.39 -20.18 -13.11
CA HIS A 30 24.37 -19.26 -12.54
C HIS A 30 24.73 -19.68 -11.12
N GLU A 31 25.96 -19.35 -10.70
CA GLU A 31 26.40 -19.52 -9.32
C GLU A 31 26.18 -18.22 -8.54
N LEU A 32 25.35 -18.28 -7.49
CA LEU A 32 25.22 -17.20 -6.51
C LEU A 32 26.03 -17.55 -5.27
N THR A 33 27.03 -16.73 -4.96
CA THR A 33 27.79 -16.81 -3.71
C THR A 33 27.46 -15.62 -2.82
N ILE A 34 27.03 -15.89 -1.60
CA ILE A 34 26.82 -14.88 -0.55
C ILE A 34 27.87 -15.09 0.54
N VAL A 35 28.63 -14.05 0.85
CA VAL A 35 29.62 -14.04 1.93
C VAL A 35 29.18 -13.00 2.95
N ALA A 36 28.84 -13.44 4.16
CA ALA A 36 28.50 -12.57 5.28
C ALA A 36 29.61 -12.66 6.34
N GLN A 37 30.27 -11.53 6.62
CA GLN A 37 31.37 -11.42 7.59
C GLN A 37 31.10 -10.24 8.52
N GLY A 38 30.53 -10.52 9.70
CA GLY A 38 30.09 -9.48 10.62
C GLY A 38 29.05 -8.58 9.96
N ASN A 39 29.36 -7.29 9.84
CA ASN A 39 28.48 -6.31 9.21
C ASN A 39 28.77 -6.06 7.72
N HIS A 40 29.57 -6.92 7.08
CA HIS A 40 29.93 -6.82 5.67
C HIS A 40 29.36 -7.99 4.88
N LEU A 41 28.59 -7.69 3.83
CA LEU A 41 27.97 -8.67 2.95
C LEU A 41 28.46 -8.47 1.52
N VAL A 42 28.92 -9.56 0.89
CA VAL A 42 29.35 -9.57 -0.51
C VAL A 42 28.57 -10.62 -1.27
N HIS A 43 27.87 -10.21 -2.33
CA HIS A 43 27.22 -11.14 -3.25
C HIS A 43 27.98 -11.19 -4.57
N LYS A 44 28.14 -12.41 -5.08
CA LYS A 44 28.77 -12.68 -6.36
C LYS A 44 27.85 -13.48 -7.25
N ILE A 45 27.82 -13.13 -8.54
CA ILE A 45 27.21 -13.95 -9.58
C ILE A 45 28.33 -14.42 -10.48
N ASP A 46 28.44 -15.74 -10.67
CA ASP A 46 29.49 -16.39 -11.46
C ASP A 46 30.90 -15.93 -11.06
N GLY A 47 31.13 -15.78 -9.75
CA GLY A 47 32.39 -15.31 -9.17
C GLY A 47 32.62 -13.80 -9.23
N VAL A 48 31.81 -13.05 -9.98
CA VAL A 48 31.92 -11.59 -10.13
C VAL A 48 31.14 -10.88 -9.01
N VAL A 49 31.78 -9.95 -8.29
CA VAL A 49 31.12 -9.18 -7.22
C VAL A 49 30.08 -8.24 -7.83
N THR A 50 28.81 -8.44 -7.48
CA THR A 50 27.69 -7.63 -7.95
C THR A 50 27.11 -6.75 -6.85
N VAL A 51 27.29 -7.14 -5.58
CA VAL A 51 26.83 -6.41 -4.40
C VAL A 51 27.92 -6.44 -3.33
N ASP A 52 28.22 -5.28 -2.74
CA ASP A 52 29.13 -5.11 -1.60
C ASP A 52 28.46 -4.14 -0.61
N ILE A 53 28.04 -4.63 0.56
CA ILE A 53 27.27 -3.87 1.54
C ILE A 53 28.00 -3.86 2.87
N THR A 54 28.28 -2.66 3.41
CA THR A 54 28.72 -2.49 4.81
C THR A 54 27.62 -1.81 5.62
N ASP A 55 27.12 -2.48 6.65
CA ASP A 55 26.07 -1.96 7.54
C ASP A 55 26.62 -1.48 8.90
N ASN A 56 26.77 -0.18 9.06
CA ASN A 56 27.25 0.40 10.32
C ASN A 56 26.12 0.80 11.28
N GLN A 57 24.84 0.54 10.93
CA GLN A 57 23.70 0.91 11.76
C GLN A 57 23.47 -0.12 12.86
N GLU A 58 24.29 -0.09 13.92
CA GLU A 58 24.27 -1.12 14.98
C GLU A 58 22.90 -1.34 15.63
N ALA A 59 22.08 -0.28 15.70
CA ALA A 59 20.75 -0.35 16.31
C ALA A 59 19.72 -1.15 15.47
N GLU A 60 19.94 -1.28 14.16
CA GLU A 60 18.99 -1.91 13.23
C GLU A 60 19.61 -3.08 12.44
N ARG A 61 20.93 -3.29 12.51
CA ARG A 61 21.59 -4.38 11.80
C ARG A 61 21.35 -5.72 12.49
N GLU A 62 21.18 -6.76 11.69
CA GLU A 62 21.12 -8.14 12.17
C GLU A 62 22.47 -8.84 11.92
N LEU A 63 22.98 -9.55 12.93
CA LEU A 63 24.24 -10.32 12.84
C LEU A 63 24.01 -11.83 12.74
N ASP A 64 22.79 -12.26 12.99
CA ASP A 64 22.29 -13.61 12.74
C ASP A 64 21.00 -13.52 11.91
N GLY A 65 20.53 -14.66 11.44
CA GLY A 65 19.35 -14.70 10.59
C GLY A 65 19.10 -16.09 10.03
N LYS A 66 18.07 -16.19 9.18
CA LYS A 66 17.72 -17.43 8.47
C LYS A 66 18.07 -17.28 6.99
N ILE A 67 18.47 -18.39 6.35
CA ILE A 67 18.63 -18.46 4.90
C ILE A 67 17.33 -19.00 4.32
N ALA A 68 16.72 -18.23 3.42
CA ALA A 68 15.51 -18.62 2.71
C ALA A 68 15.64 -18.32 1.21
N PHE A 69 14.96 -19.13 0.39
CA PHE A 69 14.84 -18.88 -1.05
C PHE A 69 13.58 -18.09 -1.33
N GLN A 70 13.73 -16.78 -1.49
CA GLN A 70 12.60 -15.89 -1.76
C GLN A 70 12.36 -15.77 -3.26
N VAL A 71 11.09 -15.95 -3.67
CA VAL A 71 10.61 -15.51 -4.98
C VAL A 71 9.84 -14.20 -4.76
N HIS A 72 10.34 -13.11 -5.31
CA HIS A 72 9.67 -11.81 -5.23
C HIS A 72 8.45 -11.78 -6.17
N ARG A 73 7.39 -11.00 -5.84
CA ARG A 73 6.28 -10.79 -6.78
C ARG A 73 6.82 -10.16 -8.06
N CYS A 74 6.64 -10.85 -9.17
CA CYS A 74 6.98 -10.40 -10.52
C CYS A 74 6.07 -11.13 -11.52
N LYS A 75 6.29 -10.95 -12.83
CA LYS A 75 5.58 -11.73 -13.85
C LYS A 75 5.75 -13.23 -13.55
N ALA A 76 4.76 -14.04 -13.94
CA ALA A 76 4.78 -15.49 -13.74
C ALA A 76 6.17 -16.06 -14.11
N MET A 77 6.82 -16.71 -13.14
CA MET A 77 8.17 -17.22 -13.31
C MET A 77 8.36 -18.55 -12.59
N LYS A 78 9.42 -19.26 -12.99
CA LYS A 78 9.88 -20.49 -12.36
C LYS A 78 11.30 -20.25 -11.84
N ALA A 79 11.49 -20.36 -10.53
CA ALA A 79 12.81 -20.36 -9.90
C ALA A 79 13.26 -21.80 -9.66
N GLN A 80 14.53 -22.10 -9.96
CA GLN A 80 15.12 -23.42 -9.72
C GLN A 80 16.45 -23.25 -8.98
N PHE A 81 16.62 -24.02 -7.90
CA PHE A 81 17.82 -23.99 -7.07
C PHE A 81 18.41 -25.40 -7.03
N ARG A 82 19.74 -25.51 -7.07
CA ARG A 82 20.47 -26.77 -6.91
C ARG A 82 21.81 -26.53 -6.22
N ASN A 83 22.37 -27.58 -5.62
CA ASN A 83 23.69 -27.54 -4.99
C ASN A 83 23.84 -26.46 -3.90
N VAL A 84 22.80 -26.24 -3.10
CA VAL A 84 22.82 -25.32 -1.97
C VAL A 84 23.83 -25.83 -0.93
N ARG A 85 24.80 -24.98 -0.58
CA ARG A 85 25.86 -25.30 0.40
C ARG A 85 26.00 -24.13 1.37
N LEU A 86 26.25 -24.45 2.63
CA LEU A 86 26.51 -23.47 3.69
C LEU A 86 27.87 -23.76 4.32
N LYS A 87 28.68 -22.71 4.51
CA LYS A 87 29.93 -22.77 5.26
C LYS A 87 29.94 -21.65 6.29
N THR A 88 30.04 -22.01 7.56
CA THR A 88 30.30 -21.05 8.64
C THR A 88 31.75 -20.56 8.57
N LEU A 89 31.96 -19.26 8.68
CA LEU A 89 33.29 -18.65 8.71
C LEU A 89 33.74 -18.51 10.16
N ASP A 90 35.00 -18.87 10.44
CA ASP A 90 35.59 -18.66 11.77
C ASP A 90 35.73 -17.16 12.04
N ALA A 91 35.55 -16.74 13.30
CA ALA A 91 35.73 -15.36 13.73
C ALA A 91 37.22 -14.96 13.64
N GLY A 92 37.67 -14.53 12.47
CA GLY A 92 39.01 -13.99 12.24
C GLY A 92 39.20 -12.59 12.82
N GLU A 93 40.39 -12.29 13.34
CA GLU A 93 40.76 -11.05 14.03
C GLU A 93 40.44 -9.77 13.23
N LYS A 94 39.82 -8.80 13.92
CA LYS A 94 39.40 -7.50 13.39
C LYS A 94 40.59 -6.71 12.83
N LYS A 95 40.60 -6.42 11.52
CA LYS A 95 41.29 -5.23 10.99
C LYS A 95 40.32 -4.06 10.94
N VAL A 96 40.28 -3.28 12.02
CA VAL A 96 39.62 -1.98 12.06
C VAL A 96 40.50 -0.99 11.31
N SER A 97 40.05 -0.46 10.17
CA SER A 97 40.67 0.72 9.57
C SER A 97 40.04 1.96 10.20
N ASP A 98 40.77 2.58 11.12
CA ASP A 98 40.43 3.86 11.75
C ASP A 98 40.40 4.99 10.72
N GLN A 99 39.25 5.67 10.61
CA GLN A 99 39.26 7.13 10.45
C GLN A 99 38.12 7.75 11.28
N PRO A 100 38.45 8.52 12.34
CA PRO A 100 37.46 9.22 13.14
C PRO A 100 37.14 10.57 12.49
N ASN A 101 35.91 10.75 12.02
CA ASN A 101 35.41 12.08 11.67
C ASN A 101 34.67 12.68 12.88
N LYS A 102 35.23 13.77 13.42
CA LYS A 102 34.72 14.50 14.59
C LYS A 102 33.28 14.99 14.39
N PRO A 103 32.39 14.88 15.38
CA PRO A 103 31.10 15.56 15.35
C PRO A 103 31.27 17.06 15.63
N GLN A 104 30.72 17.92 14.76
CA GLN A 104 30.43 19.32 15.11
C GLN A 104 28.97 19.45 15.57
N PRO A 105 28.68 20.19 16.66
CA PRO A 105 27.34 20.33 17.19
C PRO A 105 26.63 21.55 16.57
N LYS A 106 25.43 21.37 16.01
CA LYS A 106 24.48 22.48 15.82
C LYS A 106 23.01 22.08 16.03
N LYS A 107 22.55 22.44 17.22
CA LYS A 107 21.30 23.16 17.57
C LYS A 107 20.00 22.75 16.87
N ASN A 108 19.11 22.21 17.70
CA ASN A 108 17.66 22.20 17.55
C ASN A 108 17.12 23.56 17.07
N ALA A 109 16.26 23.51 16.04
CA ALA A 109 15.20 24.48 15.86
C ALA A 109 13.95 23.73 15.38
N ASN A 110 12.94 23.69 16.26
CA ASN A 110 11.58 23.35 15.92
C ASN A 110 11.09 24.22 14.76
N ALA A 111 10.60 23.59 13.70
CA ALA A 111 9.68 24.23 12.76
C ALA A 111 8.75 23.16 12.19
N LYS A 112 7.51 23.13 12.69
CA LYS A 112 6.36 22.55 11.98
C LYS A 112 6.21 23.33 10.68
N ALA A 113 6.47 22.70 9.55
CA ALA A 113 6.16 23.23 8.24
C ALA A 113 5.15 22.30 7.58
N ALA A 114 3.95 22.82 7.33
CA ALA A 114 2.99 22.20 6.43
C ALA A 114 3.66 22.08 5.05
N VAL A 115 3.78 20.85 4.56
CA VAL A 115 4.39 20.56 3.27
C VAL A 115 3.32 20.75 2.21
N ALA A 116 3.39 21.87 1.47
CA ALA A 116 2.62 22.01 0.23
C ALA A 116 3.09 20.91 -0.76
N GLN A 117 2.15 20.13 -1.29
CA GLN A 117 2.43 19.11 -2.30
C GLN A 117 2.97 19.78 -3.58
N LYS A 118 4.15 19.34 -4.03
CA LYS A 118 4.63 19.62 -5.39
C LYS A 118 3.98 18.63 -6.36
N ASP A 119 3.42 19.16 -7.45
CA ASP A 119 2.75 18.39 -8.49
C ASP A 119 3.59 17.18 -8.97
N GLY A 120 2.99 15.99 -8.93
CA GLY A 120 3.50 14.78 -9.58
C GLY A 120 4.13 13.70 -8.70
N LYS A 121 4.31 13.90 -7.39
CA LYS A 121 4.70 12.80 -6.47
C LYS A 121 3.46 12.19 -5.79
N LYS A 122 3.24 10.89 -5.98
CA LYS A 122 2.27 10.10 -5.23
C LYS A 122 2.57 10.22 -3.73
N VAL A 123 1.69 10.86 -2.96
CA VAL A 123 1.83 11.02 -1.50
C VAL A 123 1.06 9.92 -0.81
N ARG A 124 1.69 9.25 0.17
CA ARG A 124 1.07 8.15 0.90
C ARG A 124 -0.13 8.62 1.74
N PRO A 125 -1.14 7.78 1.97
CA PRO A 125 -2.37 8.18 2.65
C PRO A 125 -2.17 8.71 4.08
N GLU A 126 -1.16 8.20 4.81
CA GLU A 126 -0.81 8.69 6.15
C GLU A 126 -0.25 10.12 6.16
N ALA A 127 0.29 10.58 5.03
CA ALA A 127 0.88 11.91 4.86
C ALA A 127 0.00 12.85 4.02
N ALA A 128 -1.09 12.34 3.43
CA ALA A 128 -1.98 13.11 2.59
C ALA A 128 -3.12 13.71 3.42
N VAL A 129 -3.04 15.02 3.66
CA VAL A 129 -4.04 15.76 4.44
C VAL A 129 -4.89 16.60 3.48
N PRO A 130 -6.20 16.33 3.35
CA PRO A 130 -7.08 17.15 2.53
C PRO A 130 -7.30 18.53 3.14
N GLN A 131 -7.63 19.49 2.29
CA GLN A 131 -7.90 20.87 2.66
C GLN A 131 -9.31 21.25 2.21
N TRP A 132 -9.97 22.12 2.97
CA TRP A 132 -11.23 22.72 2.53
C TRP A 132 -10.92 23.67 1.38
N VAL A 133 -11.56 23.43 0.23
CA VAL A 133 -11.40 24.25 -0.96
C VAL A 133 -12.72 24.82 -1.44
N TRP A 134 -12.66 26.01 -2.01
CA TRP A 134 -13.80 26.67 -2.68
C TRP A 134 -13.35 27.43 -3.92
N LEU A 135 -14.26 28.20 -4.52
CA LEU A 135 -13.95 29.10 -5.64
C LEU A 135 -13.02 30.25 -5.23
N ASN A 136 -13.19 30.78 -4.02
CA ASN A 136 -12.44 31.89 -3.43
C ASN A 136 -12.69 31.94 -1.90
N ASP A 137 -12.10 32.91 -1.21
CA ASP A 137 -12.24 33.16 0.23
C ASP A 137 -13.54 33.84 0.65
N SER A 138 -14.40 34.20 -0.31
CA SER A 138 -15.62 34.98 -0.13
C SER A 138 -16.82 34.28 -0.78
N PRO A 139 -17.23 33.10 -0.28
CA PRO A 139 -18.34 32.34 -0.85
C PRO A 139 -19.64 33.13 -0.84
N LYS A 140 -20.46 32.96 -1.88
CA LYS A 140 -21.76 33.63 -2.01
C LYS A 140 -22.87 32.71 -1.52
N ASP A 141 -23.92 33.29 -0.95
CA ASP A 141 -25.15 32.55 -0.63
C ASP A 141 -25.79 31.99 -1.91
N ASN A 142 -26.44 30.82 -1.81
CA ASN A 142 -27.07 30.10 -2.92
C ASN A 142 -26.15 29.89 -4.14
N GLN A 143 -24.86 29.66 -3.92
CA GLN A 143 -23.86 29.45 -4.96
C GLN A 143 -23.67 27.96 -5.23
N THR A 144 -23.70 27.57 -6.49
CA THR A 144 -23.23 26.25 -6.94
C THR A 144 -21.90 26.42 -7.66
N VAL A 145 -20.94 25.55 -7.34
CA VAL A 145 -19.64 25.48 -8.00
C VAL A 145 -19.33 24.03 -8.39
N TYR A 146 -18.45 23.88 -9.36
CA TYR A 146 -18.14 22.61 -10.00
C TYR A 146 -16.64 22.37 -9.94
N PHE A 147 -16.23 21.28 -9.31
CA PHE A 147 -14.83 20.88 -9.17
C PHE A 147 -14.48 19.69 -10.07
N ARG A 148 -13.24 19.64 -10.54
CA ARG A 148 -12.71 18.53 -11.33
C ARG A 148 -11.26 18.22 -10.95
N LYS A 149 -10.94 16.93 -10.88
CA LYS A 149 -9.58 16.41 -10.73
C LYS A 149 -9.39 15.16 -11.57
N GLU A 150 -8.38 15.17 -12.43
CA GLU A 150 -7.94 13.97 -13.15
C GLU A 150 -7.15 13.06 -12.20
N VAL A 151 -7.41 11.77 -12.27
CA VAL A 151 -6.75 10.73 -11.47
C VAL A 151 -6.29 9.58 -12.36
N ASP A 152 -5.19 8.96 -11.94
CA ASP A 152 -4.57 7.82 -12.62
C ASP A 152 -4.88 6.54 -11.84
N SER A 153 -5.45 5.53 -12.50
CA SER A 153 -5.77 4.22 -11.92
C SER A 153 -4.69 3.16 -12.15
N SER A 154 -3.56 3.50 -12.78
CA SER A 154 -2.48 2.55 -13.07
C SER A 154 -1.97 1.88 -11.79
N GLY A 155 -2.16 0.56 -11.72
CA GLY A 155 -1.72 -0.28 -10.61
C GLY A 155 -2.59 -0.17 -9.35
N VAL A 156 -3.76 0.46 -9.44
CA VAL A 156 -4.76 0.52 -8.35
C VAL A 156 -5.52 -0.80 -8.31
N GLY A 157 -5.57 -1.43 -7.13
CA GLY A 157 -6.42 -2.58 -6.81
C GLY A 157 -7.66 -2.21 -6.00
N ALA A 158 -7.65 -1.09 -5.28
CA ALA A 158 -8.81 -0.56 -4.56
C ALA A 158 -8.80 0.98 -4.50
N ALA A 159 -9.97 1.59 -4.53
CA ALA A 159 -10.17 3.04 -4.50
C ALA A 159 -11.28 3.42 -3.52
N ARG A 160 -10.93 4.19 -2.49
CA ARG A 160 -11.81 4.56 -1.36
C ARG A 160 -11.95 6.07 -1.29
N LEU A 161 -13.16 6.57 -1.45
CA LEU A 161 -13.46 7.98 -1.49
C LEU A 161 -14.16 8.42 -0.20
N TYR A 162 -13.66 9.51 0.38
CA TYR A 162 -14.24 10.25 1.48
C TYR A 162 -14.57 11.65 0.99
N ALA A 163 -15.78 12.13 1.25
CA ALA A 163 -16.22 13.45 0.81
C ALA A 163 -17.13 14.13 1.84
N VAL A 164 -16.98 15.44 1.99
CA VAL A 164 -17.87 16.28 2.79
C VAL A 164 -17.96 17.67 2.16
N GLY A 165 -19.17 18.25 2.18
CA GLY A 165 -19.44 19.54 1.57
C GLY A 165 -20.34 20.39 2.46
N ASP A 166 -20.06 21.69 2.50
CA ASP A 166 -20.89 22.71 3.14
C ASP A 166 -21.50 23.62 2.05
N ASP A 167 -22.81 23.61 1.83
CA ASP A 167 -23.87 22.90 2.58
C ASP A 167 -24.11 21.46 2.07
N SER A 168 -23.83 21.19 0.79
CA SER A 168 -23.96 19.85 0.21
C SER A 168 -23.06 19.62 -0.99
N LEU A 169 -22.81 18.35 -1.33
CA LEU A 169 -22.12 17.96 -2.55
C LEU A 169 -22.66 16.69 -3.20
N VAL A 170 -22.39 16.54 -4.49
CA VAL A 170 -22.61 15.33 -5.29
C VAL A 170 -21.31 14.98 -6.00
N VAL A 171 -20.84 13.75 -5.86
CA VAL A 171 -19.60 13.27 -6.50
C VAL A 171 -19.91 12.36 -7.69
N TYR A 172 -19.16 12.56 -8.77
CA TYR A 172 -19.20 11.80 -10.00
C TYR A 172 -17.83 11.20 -10.32
N VAL A 173 -17.83 10.00 -10.90
CA VAL A 173 -16.67 9.35 -11.51
C VAL A 173 -17.00 9.11 -12.98
N ASP A 174 -16.27 9.75 -13.89
CA ASP A 174 -16.50 9.69 -15.35
C ASP A 174 -17.98 9.91 -15.75
N GLY A 175 -18.64 10.86 -15.09
CA GLY A 175 -20.03 11.23 -15.33
C GLY A 175 -21.07 10.38 -14.59
N ARG A 176 -20.67 9.32 -13.89
CA ARG A 176 -21.58 8.51 -13.06
C ARG A 176 -21.60 9.03 -11.64
N LYS A 177 -22.77 9.36 -11.10
CA LYS A 177 -22.93 9.73 -9.69
C LYS A 177 -22.54 8.55 -8.80
N VAL A 178 -21.65 8.78 -7.83
CA VAL A 178 -21.15 7.74 -6.89
C VAL A 178 -21.45 8.05 -5.43
N ALA A 179 -21.60 9.32 -5.07
CA ALA A 179 -21.91 9.75 -3.71
C ALA A 179 -22.69 11.06 -3.68
N GLU A 180 -23.38 11.30 -2.57
CA GLU A 180 -24.04 12.55 -2.23
C GLU A 180 -23.90 12.76 -0.72
N CYS A 181 -23.57 13.98 -0.32
CA CYS A 181 -23.44 14.39 1.08
C CYS A 181 -24.32 15.63 1.27
N GLY A 182 -25.38 15.50 2.06
CA GLY A 182 -26.32 16.57 2.36
C GLY A 182 -26.10 17.23 3.72
N SER A 183 -25.01 16.89 4.42
CA SER A 183 -24.67 17.40 5.75
C SER A 183 -23.17 17.55 5.88
N TRP A 184 -22.69 18.77 6.13
CA TRP A 184 -21.26 19.03 6.34
C TRP A 184 -20.70 18.38 7.62
N GLN A 185 -21.55 17.89 8.52
CA GLN A 185 -21.12 17.31 9.80
C GLN A 185 -20.68 15.85 9.68
N GLU A 186 -21.09 15.15 8.61
CA GLU A 186 -20.90 13.72 8.47
C GLU A 186 -20.31 13.41 7.08
N PRO A 187 -19.00 13.13 7.01
CA PRO A 187 -18.37 12.72 5.77
C PRO A 187 -19.00 11.44 5.22
N VAL A 188 -19.23 11.40 3.91
CA VAL A 188 -19.66 10.18 3.21
C VAL A 188 -18.44 9.37 2.79
N PHE A 189 -18.54 8.05 2.93
CA PHE A 189 -17.59 7.09 2.38
C PHE A 189 -18.23 6.28 1.26
N VAL A 190 -17.47 6.04 0.18
CA VAL A 190 -17.83 5.09 -0.87
C VAL A 190 -16.61 4.37 -1.42
N ASP A 191 -16.71 3.06 -1.61
CA ASP A 191 -15.76 2.29 -2.41
C ASP A 191 -16.09 2.48 -3.89
N ILE A 192 -15.17 3.14 -4.62
CA ILE A 192 -15.33 3.45 -6.05
C ILE A 192 -14.52 2.52 -6.95
N SER A 193 -13.98 1.41 -6.42
CA SER A 193 -13.09 0.51 -7.16
C SER A 193 -13.74 -0.04 -8.43
N LYS A 194 -15.06 -0.28 -8.39
CA LYS A 194 -15.83 -0.81 -9.53
C LYS A 194 -16.20 0.26 -10.56
N GLN A 195 -15.99 1.54 -10.25
CA GLN A 195 -16.32 2.67 -11.09
C GLN A 195 -15.10 3.19 -11.86
N LEU A 196 -13.90 2.82 -11.42
CA LEU A 196 -12.66 3.01 -12.15
C LEU A 196 -12.40 1.82 -13.09
N ASP A 197 -11.75 2.10 -14.20
CA ASP A 197 -11.19 1.09 -15.10
C ASP A 197 -9.80 0.78 -14.57
N LEU A 198 -9.70 -0.31 -13.81
CA LEU A 198 -8.47 -0.76 -13.18
C LEU A 198 -7.67 -1.71 -14.08
N ASP A 199 -8.27 -2.15 -15.21
CA ASP A 199 -7.67 -3.10 -16.14
C ASP A 199 -6.80 -2.41 -17.20
N ASP A 200 -7.13 -1.16 -17.58
CA ASP A 200 -6.32 -0.35 -18.47
C ASP A 200 -5.35 0.57 -17.69
N PRO A 201 -4.04 0.26 -17.64
CA PRO A 201 -3.07 1.06 -16.90
C PRO A 201 -2.80 2.44 -17.50
N ASN A 202 -3.32 2.73 -18.70
CA ASN A 202 -3.19 4.05 -19.31
C ASN A 202 -4.47 4.89 -19.15
N LYS A 203 -5.51 4.31 -18.55
CA LYS A 203 -6.79 5.01 -18.41
C LYS A 203 -6.68 6.08 -17.33
N LYS A 204 -7.03 7.30 -17.74
CA LYS A 204 -7.31 8.41 -16.82
C LYS A 204 -8.79 8.41 -16.47
N HIS A 205 -9.08 8.84 -15.26
CA HIS A 205 -10.43 9.04 -14.77
C HIS A 205 -10.60 10.47 -14.30
N ILE A 206 -11.84 10.96 -14.30
CA ILE A 206 -12.17 12.23 -13.67
C ILE A 206 -13.00 12.00 -12.40
N ILE A 207 -12.57 12.62 -11.31
CA ILE A 207 -13.40 12.86 -10.14
C ILE A 207 -13.98 14.27 -10.30
N ALA A 208 -15.30 14.35 -10.35
CA ALA A 208 -16.03 15.59 -10.55
C ALA A 208 -17.01 15.81 -9.40
N VAL A 209 -17.14 17.05 -8.93
CA VAL A 209 -17.98 17.36 -7.75
C VAL A 209 -18.82 18.59 -8.02
N GLU A 210 -20.12 18.48 -7.81
CA GLU A 210 -21.02 19.61 -7.73
C GLU A 210 -21.19 19.94 -6.26
N ALA A 211 -20.84 21.15 -5.84
CA ALA A 211 -20.99 21.58 -4.45
C ALA A 211 -21.88 22.81 -4.39
N ARG A 212 -22.78 22.85 -3.41
CA ARG A 212 -23.75 23.92 -3.23
C ARG A 212 -23.60 24.55 -1.85
N ASN A 213 -23.35 25.85 -1.85
CA ASN A 213 -23.48 26.71 -0.69
C ASN A 213 -24.93 27.23 -0.62
N GLY A 214 -25.62 26.96 0.48
CA GLY A 214 -26.88 27.58 0.84
C GLY A 214 -26.63 28.96 1.46
N LYS A 215 -25.81 29.05 2.51
CA LYS A 215 -25.49 30.32 3.18
C LYS A 215 -24.17 30.33 3.95
N SER A 216 -23.61 31.52 4.14
CA SER A 216 -22.44 31.77 5.01
C SER A 216 -21.17 31.09 4.49
N SER A 217 -20.68 30.04 5.16
CA SER A 217 -19.41 29.39 4.83
C SER A 217 -19.63 28.31 3.78
N ALA A 218 -18.63 28.10 2.93
CA ALA A 218 -18.69 27.06 1.92
C ALA A 218 -17.34 26.38 1.80
N GLY A 219 -17.38 25.09 1.55
CA GLY A 219 -16.17 24.31 1.37
C GLY A 219 -16.50 22.90 0.87
N MET A 220 -15.60 22.39 0.05
CA MET A 220 -15.53 20.98 -0.29
C MET A 220 -14.25 20.40 0.30
N LEU A 221 -14.35 19.21 0.90
CA LEU A 221 -13.21 18.42 1.31
C LEU A 221 -13.35 16.99 0.78
N ILE A 222 -12.33 16.54 0.04
CA ILE A 222 -12.26 15.19 -0.53
C ILE A 222 -10.92 14.54 -0.21
N ARG A 223 -10.96 13.25 0.09
CA ARG A 223 -9.81 12.36 0.09
C ARG A 223 -10.16 11.11 -0.69
N LEU A 224 -9.35 10.76 -1.68
CA LEU A 224 -9.43 9.52 -2.44
C LEU A 224 -8.17 8.71 -2.18
N ASP A 225 -8.30 7.60 -1.46
CA ASP A 225 -7.22 6.67 -1.20
C ASP A 225 -7.20 5.61 -2.31
N LEU A 226 -6.06 5.53 -2.99
CA LEU A 226 -5.78 4.60 -4.08
C LEU A 226 -4.74 3.60 -3.58
N GLU A 227 -5.10 2.33 -3.52
CA GLU A 227 -4.24 1.27 -3.02
C GLU A 227 -3.85 0.34 -4.14
N SER A 228 -2.55 0.10 -4.28
CA SER A 228 -2.04 -1.05 -5.01
C SER A 228 -2.09 -2.27 -4.10
N GLY A 229 -2.44 -3.45 -4.64
CA GLY A 229 -2.49 -4.73 -3.90
C GLY A 229 -1.16 -5.19 -3.28
N TRP A 230 -0.10 -4.35 -3.32
CA TRP A 230 1.14 -4.46 -2.56
C TRP A 230 1.61 -3.08 -2.12
N ARG A 231 1.54 -2.77 -0.80
CA ARG A 231 2.10 -1.66 0.04
C ARG A 231 2.20 -0.22 -0.50
N ASP A 232 2.07 0.04 -1.78
CA ASP A 232 2.00 1.36 -2.37
C ASP A 232 0.54 1.79 -2.36
N ALA A 233 0.23 2.65 -1.39
CA ALA A 233 -0.97 3.43 -1.40
C ALA A 233 -0.59 4.90 -1.64
N TRP A 234 -1.48 5.64 -2.28
CA TRP A 234 -1.38 7.09 -2.34
C TRP A 234 -2.76 7.70 -2.29
N SER A 235 -2.82 8.98 -1.94
CA SER A 235 -4.09 9.69 -1.94
C SER A 235 -4.08 10.86 -2.90
N VAL A 236 -5.24 11.10 -3.49
CA VAL A 236 -5.58 12.36 -4.13
C VAL A 236 -6.49 13.11 -3.16
N VAL A 237 -6.09 14.31 -2.78
CA VAL A 237 -6.81 15.12 -1.78
C VAL A 237 -7.27 16.44 -2.37
N SER A 238 -8.30 17.06 -1.78
CA SER A 238 -8.71 18.42 -2.10
C SER A 238 -7.63 19.42 -1.69
N ASP A 239 -7.15 20.20 -2.64
CA ASP A 239 -6.11 21.22 -2.50
C ASP A 239 -6.18 22.20 -3.70
N HIS A 240 -5.18 23.08 -3.84
CA HIS A 240 -5.10 24.04 -4.94
C HIS A 240 -5.02 23.42 -6.34
N SER A 241 -4.68 22.13 -6.47
CA SER A 241 -4.50 21.47 -7.76
C SER A 241 -5.82 21.01 -8.40
N TRP A 242 -6.94 21.16 -7.70
CA TRP A 242 -8.29 20.96 -8.26
C TRP A 242 -8.68 22.15 -9.12
N LEU A 243 -9.40 21.89 -10.21
CA LEU A 243 -10.02 22.96 -11.00
C LEU A 243 -11.44 23.21 -10.51
N VAL A 244 -11.85 24.47 -10.43
CA VAL A 244 -13.17 24.92 -10.00
C VAL A 244 -13.75 25.96 -10.95
N SER A 245 -15.07 25.94 -11.14
CA SER A 245 -15.82 26.88 -11.96
C SER A 245 -17.22 27.13 -11.37
N GLU A 246 -17.80 28.31 -11.60
CA GLU A 246 -19.24 28.57 -11.37
C GLU A 246 -20.11 28.05 -12.52
N LYS A 247 -19.51 27.55 -13.60
CA LYS A 247 -20.21 27.09 -14.82
C LYS A 247 -20.07 25.58 -15.03
N GLY A 248 -21.16 24.86 -14.80
CA GLY A 248 -21.28 23.42 -15.06
C GLY A 248 -21.84 23.17 -16.46
N ALA A 249 -21.00 23.34 -17.49
CA ALA A 249 -21.40 23.10 -18.88
C ALA A 249 -21.75 21.62 -19.14
N GLU A 250 -22.50 21.32 -20.20
CA GLU A 250 -22.88 19.94 -20.51
C GLU A 250 -21.66 19.01 -20.59
N GLY A 251 -21.74 17.86 -19.92
CA GLY A 251 -20.66 16.87 -19.88
C GLY A 251 -19.49 17.25 -18.97
N TRP A 252 -19.57 18.32 -18.18
CA TRP A 252 -18.51 18.76 -17.25
C TRP A 252 -18.11 17.70 -16.22
N GLN A 253 -18.80 16.57 -16.08
CA GLN A 253 -18.42 15.46 -15.20
C GLN A 253 -17.61 14.37 -15.91
N THR A 254 -17.36 14.47 -17.21
CA THR A 254 -16.75 13.42 -18.04
C THR A 254 -15.30 13.72 -18.39
N LEU A 255 -14.49 12.69 -18.66
CA LEU A 255 -13.07 12.85 -19.01
C LEU A 255 -12.84 13.69 -20.29
N ASN A 256 -13.75 13.57 -21.27
CA ASN A 256 -13.59 14.23 -22.57
C ASN A 256 -13.91 15.72 -22.55
N PHE A 257 -14.49 16.23 -21.47
CA PHE A 257 -14.78 17.65 -21.30
C PHE A 257 -13.49 18.48 -21.31
N LYS A 258 -13.46 19.53 -22.13
CA LYS A 258 -12.35 20.48 -22.23
C LYS A 258 -12.67 21.71 -21.40
N THR A 259 -11.83 21.99 -20.41
CA THR A 259 -11.92 23.21 -19.60
C THR A 259 -11.50 24.42 -20.42
N ASP A 260 -12.14 25.55 -20.18
CA ASP A 260 -11.78 26.87 -20.70
C ASP A 260 -11.24 27.76 -19.56
N ASP A 261 -11.03 29.05 -19.83
CA ASP A 261 -10.51 30.03 -18.86
C ASP A 261 -11.45 30.28 -17.66
N SER A 262 -12.67 29.75 -17.68
CA SER A 262 -13.58 29.82 -16.54
C SER A 262 -13.24 28.82 -15.44
N TRP A 263 -12.43 27.79 -15.75
CA TRP A 263 -11.96 26.80 -14.79
C TRP A 263 -10.61 27.23 -14.23
N LYS A 264 -10.57 27.49 -12.93
CA LYS A 264 -9.37 28.00 -12.24
C LYS A 264 -8.93 27.05 -11.15
N PRO A 265 -7.67 27.11 -10.70
CA PRO A 265 -7.24 26.42 -9.49
C PRO A 265 -8.15 26.77 -8.30
N ALA A 266 -8.50 25.77 -7.50
CA ALA A 266 -9.33 25.95 -6.32
C ALA A 266 -8.60 26.78 -5.26
N HIS A 267 -9.36 27.54 -4.48
CA HIS A 267 -8.83 28.33 -3.37
C HIS A 267 -8.94 27.54 -2.06
N ILE A 268 -7.85 27.43 -1.28
CA ILE A 268 -7.90 26.84 0.05
C ILE A 268 -8.58 27.82 1.00
N VAL A 269 -9.69 27.42 1.61
CA VAL A 269 -10.43 28.23 2.59
C VAL A 269 -10.09 27.88 4.03
N ALA A 270 -9.73 26.62 4.31
CA ALA A 270 -9.24 26.19 5.62
C ALA A 270 -8.46 24.85 5.57
N PRO A 271 -7.54 24.59 6.51
CA PRO A 271 -7.00 23.25 6.75
C PRO A 271 -8.07 22.27 7.31
N LEU A 272 -7.83 20.96 7.17
CA LEU A 272 -8.62 19.92 7.88
C LEU A 272 -8.52 20.14 9.40
N GLY A 273 -9.64 20.03 10.11
CA GLY A 273 -9.71 20.30 11.56
C GLY A 273 -9.69 21.78 11.93
N GLU A 274 -9.78 22.69 10.95
CA GLU A 274 -9.85 24.14 11.17
C GLU A 274 -11.10 24.76 10.51
N GLY A 275 -11.23 26.08 10.62
CA GLY A 275 -12.39 26.81 10.12
C GLY A 275 -13.68 26.52 10.91
N PRO A 276 -14.86 26.85 10.37
CA PRO A 276 -16.14 26.59 11.05
C PRO A 276 -16.47 25.09 11.20
N TRP A 277 -15.71 24.21 10.55
CA TRP A 277 -15.91 22.76 10.53
C TRP A 277 -15.00 22.00 11.52
N GLY A 278 -14.00 22.67 12.10
CA GLY A 278 -12.85 22.02 12.74
C GLY A 278 -13.19 21.06 13.90
N ASP A 279 -14.26 21.33 14.64
CA ASP A 279 -14.70 20.48 15.75
C ASP A 279 -15.43 19.20 15.30
N ARG A 280 -15.83 19.11 14.02
CA ARG A 280 -16.68 18.04 13.50
C ARG A 280 -16.05 17.27 12.36
N VAL A 281 -15.20 17.90 11.56
CA VAL A 281 -14.50 17.27 10.44
C VAL A 281 -13.00 17.30 10.71
N THR A 282 -12.54 16.24 11.37
CA THR A 282 -11.14 15.94 11.70
C THR A 282 -10.64 14.72 10.95
N ALA A 283 -9.33 14.44 11.05
CA ALA A 283 -8.75 13.21 10.50
C ALA A 283 -9.41 11.94 11.06
N GLU A 284 -9.75 11.94 12.35
CA GLU A 284 -10.42 10.82 13.02
C GLU A 284 -11.82 10.60 12.47
N THR A 285 -12.61 11.67 12.30
CA THR A 285 -13.98 11.56 11.78
C THR A 285 -14.00 11.13 10.31
N LEU A 286 -13.02 11.58 9.51
CA LEU A 286 -12.86 11.14 8.13
C LEU A 286 -12.50 9.65 8.07
N ALA A 287 -11.57 9.20 8.91
CA ALA A 287 -11.20 7.79 9.01
C ALA A 287 -12.38 6.91 9.46
N ALA A 288 -13.18 7.39 10.42
CA ALA A 288 -14.35 6.69 10.95
C ALA A 288 -15.52 6.60 9.97
N ALA A 289 -15.56 7.43 8.92
CA ALA A 289 -16.63 7.39 7.91
C ALA A 289 -16.61 6.09 7.07
N ALA A 290 -15.45 5.43 6.94
CA ALA A 290 -15.39 4.13 6.31
C ALA A 290 -16.05 3.07 7.21
N PRO A 291 -17.08 2.35 6.74
CA PRO A 291 -17.49 1.13 7.39
C PRO A 291 -16.33 0.15 7.19
N LEU A 292 -15.49 -0.01 8.21
CA LEU A 292 -14.51 -1.07 8.29
C LEU A 292 -15.28 -2.40 8.28
N LYS A 293 -15.63 -2.90 7.08
CA LYS A 293 -16.03 -4.29 6.94
C LYS A 293 -14.78 -5.10 7.20
N GLU A 294 -14.87 -5.99 8.18
CA GLU A 294 -13.86 -7.03 8.33
C GLU A 294 -13.76 -7.76 6.99
N PRO A 295 -12.56 -7.87 6.41
CA PRO A 295 -12.39 -8.60 5.15
C PRO A 295 -12.76 -10.07 5.39
N THR A 296 -13.92 -10.48 4.89
CA THR A 296 -14.36 -11.87 4.86
C THR A 296 -13.93 -12.53 3.56
N ALA A 297 -13.80 -13.85 3.55
CA ALA A 297 -13.55 -14.59 2.32
C ALA A 297 -14.70 -14.40 1.33
N THR A 298 -14.41 -14.49 0.03
CA THR A 298 -15.43 -14.46 -1.03
C THR A 298 -16.45 -15.58 -0.80
N PRO A 299 -17.77 -15.27 -0.76
CA PRO A 299 -18.79 -16.29 -0.62
C PRO A 299 -18.73 -17.33 -1.76
N ALA A 300 -19.02 -18.59 -1.45
CA ALA A 300 -18.89 -19.68 -2.44
C ALA A 300 -19.84 -19.50 -3.64
N GLU A 301 -21.00 -18.90 -3.42
CA GLU A 301 -22.01 -18.57 -4.42
C GLU A 301 -21.59 -17.49 -5.42
N GLU A 302 -20.59 -16.66 -5.07
CA GLU A 302 -20.04 -15.64 -5.97
C GLU A 302 -18.96 -16.21 -6.91
N LEU A 303 -18.51 -17.45 -6.67
CA LEU A 303 -17.46 -18.09 -7.46
C LEU A 303 -18.05 -18.74 -8.73
N ARG A 304 -17.35 -18.55 -9.85
CA ARG A 304 -17.63 -19.32 -11.08
C ARG A 304 -16.94 -20.67 -10.98
N VAL A 305 -17.72 -21.74 -10.93
CA VAL A 305 -17.23 -23.10 -10.71
C VAL A 305 -17.38 -23.93 -11.99
N ALA A 306 -16.36 -24.73 -12.32
CA ALA A 306 -16.40 -25.63 -13.47
C ALA A 306 -17.47 -26.72 -13.31
N LYS A 307 -18.01 -27.22 -14.43
CA LYS A 307 -19.03 -28.28 -14.41
C LYS A 307 -18.51 -29.52 -13.67
N GLY A 308 -19.26 -29.99 -12.68
CA GLY A 308 -18.91 -31.16 -11.86
C GLY A 308 -18.08 -30.84 -10.61
N PHE A 309 -17.71 -29.58 -10.37
CA PHE A 309 -17.04 -29.14 -9.15
C PHE A 309 -18.03 -28.46 -8.19
N ARG A 310 -17.74 -28.55 -6.89
CA ARG A 310 -18.44 -27.86 -5.79
C ARG A 310 -17.40 -27.04 -5.03
N VAL A 311 -17.78 -25.86 -4.56
CA VAL A 311 -16.98 -25.06 -3.63
C VAL A 311 -17.77 -24.88 -2.34
N GLU A 312 -17.06 -24.89 -1.22
CA GLU A 312 -17.59 -24.69 0.12
C GLU A 312 -16.66 -23.70 0.83
N LEU A 313 -17.24 -22.69 1.48
CA LEU A 313 -16.49 -21.78 2.33
C LEU A 313 -16.36 -22.40 3.73
N LEU A 314 -15.13 -22.77 4.11
CA LEU A 314 -14.85 -23.40 5.41
C LEU A 314 -14.50 -22.39 6.50
N HIS A 315 -13.82 -21.29 6.15
CA HIS A 315 -13.33 -20.30 7.12
C HIS A 315 -13.09 -18.95 6.46
N SER A 316 -13.53 -17.87 7.11
CA SER A 316 -13.06 -16.51 6.84
C SER A 316 -12.10 -16.14 7.96
N VAL A 317 -10.84 -15.86 7.62
CA VAL A 317 -9.77 -15.60 8.60
C VAL A 317 -10.10 -14.30 9.37
N PRO A 318 -10.36 -14.36 10.68
CA PRO A 318 -10.57 -13.17 11.50
C PRO A 318 -9.24 -12.42 11.66
N LYS A 319 -9.15 -11.22 11.07
CA LYS A 319 -7.89 -10.47 10.98
C LYS A 319 -7.29 -10.07 12.33
N ASP A 320 -8.15 -9.86 13.32
CA ASP A 320 -7.79 -9.43 14.68
C ASP A 320 -7.14 -10.53 15.52
N THR A 321 -7.44 -11.80 15.21
CA THR A 321 -7.04 -12.96 16.03
C THR A 321 -6.15 -13.95 15.26
N GLU A 322 -6.33 -14.08 13.95
CA GLU A 322 -5.59 -15.01 13.09
C GLU A 322 -4.76 -14.31 11.99
N GLY A 323 -4.86 -12.98 11.89
CA GLY A 323 -4.07 -12.16 10.98
C GLY A 323 -4.49 -12.28 9.51
N SER A 324 -3.53 -12.27 8.59
CA SER A 324 -3.76 -12.37 7.15
C SER A 324 -3.01 -13.57 6.60
N TRP A 325 -3.71 -14.68 6.36
CA TRP A 325 -3.08 -15.88 5.84
C TRP A 325 -2.65 -15.70 4.38
N VAL A 326 -1.35 -15.76 4.13
CA VAL A 326 -0.75 -15.45 2.82
C VAL A 326 -0.22 -16.67 2.07
N ASN A 327 -0.06 -17.81 2.75
CA ASN A 327 0.49 -19.01 2.17
C ASN A 327 0.07 -20.28 2.93
N MET A 328 0.13 -21.43 2.25
CA MET A 328 -0.21 -22.73 2.81
C MET A 328 0.63 -23.89 2.24
N CYS A 329 0.81 -24.95 3.01
CA CYS A 329 1.26 -26.26 2.52
C CYS A 329 0.48 -27.41 3.20
N VAL A 330 0.67 -28.64 2.74
CA VAL A 330 0.02 -29.84 3.29
C VAL A 330 1.04 -30.64 4.09
N ASP A 331 0.66 -31.10 5.27
CA ASP A 331 1.49 -32.00 6.09
C ASP A 331 1.24 -33.49 5.75
N PRO A 332 2.06 -34.45 6.25
CA PRO A 332 1.93 -35.87 5.93
C PRO A 332 0.63 -36.52 6.40
N LYS A 333 -0.15 -35.84 7.25
CA LYS A 333 -1.45 -36.30 7.75
C LYS A 333 -2.60 -35.71 6.93
N GLY A 334 -2.31 -34.98 5.85
CA GLY A 334 -3.31 -34.32 5.01
C GLY A 334 -3.91 -33.06 5.62
N ARG A 335 -3.30 -32.51 6.68
CA ARG A 335 -3.72 -31.24 7.29
C ARG A 335 -3.03 -30.08 6.57
N LEU A 336 -3.66 -28.91 6.59
CA LEU A 336 -3.02 -27.70 6.06
C LEU A 336 -2.17 -27.04 7.16
N ILE A 337 -1.06 -26.44 6.75
CA ILE A 337 -0.29 -25.49 7.55
C ILE A 337 -0.36 -24.17 6.81
N VAL A 338 -0.80 -23.11 7.48
CA VAL A 338 -0.96 -21.76 6.92
C VAL A 338 -0.09 -20.77 7.69
N SER A 339 0.35 -19.70 7.02
CA SER A 339 1.11 -18.62 7.65
C SER A 339 0.34 -17.31 7.60
N ASP A 340 0.22 -16.67 8.76
CA ASP A 340 -0.07 -15.25 8.85
C ASP A 340 1.09 -14.43 8.24
N GLN A 341 0.77 -13.33 7.57
CA GLN A 341 1.69 -12.40 6.95
C GLN A 341 2.65 -11.76 7.94
N TYR A 342 2.19 -11.51 9.17
CA TYR A 342 2.94 -10.80 10.23
C TYR A 342 2.89 -11.53 11.57
N GLY A 343 2.65 -12.84 11.54
CA GLY A 343 2.42 -13.61 12.75
C GLY A 343 2.69 -15.09 12.59
N SER A 344 1.99 -15.87 13.39
CA SER A 344 2.28 -17.29 13.61
C SER A 344 1.82 -18.20 12.47
N LEU A 345 2.25 -19.46 12.57
CA LEU A 345 1.72 -20.55 11.75
C LEU A 345 0.49 -21.17 12.42
N TYR A 346 -0.48 -21.59 11.63
CA TYR A 346 -1.66 -22.33 12.07
C TYR A 346 -1.75 -23.67 11.36
N ARG A 347 -2.24 -24.68 12.06
CA ARG A 347 -2.56 -25.99 11.52
C ARG A 347 -4.07 -26.11 11.38
N ILE A 348 -4.51 -26.54 10.20
CA ILE A 348 -5.92 -26.70 9.89
C ILE A 348 -6.20 -28.17 9.59
N THR A 349 -7.10 -28.78 10.36
CA THR A 349 -7.66 -30.09 10.04
C THR A 349 -8.99 -29.88 9.33
N VAL A 350 -9.01 -30.18 8.04
CA VAL A 350 -10.18 -30.04 7.16
C VAL A 350 -11.13 -31.24 7.38
N PRO A 351 -12.44 -31.02 7.56
CA PRO A 351 -13.39 -32.12 7.66
C PRO A 351 -13.49 -32.89 6.33
N PRO A 352 -13.97 -34.15 6.35
CA PRO A 352 -14.25 -34.88 5.12
C PRO A 352 -15.20 -34.11 4.20
N ALA A 353 -15.02 -34.23 2.89
CA ALA A 353 -15.92 -33.61 1.92
C ALA A 353 -17.36 -34.11 2.12
N ASN A 354 -18.34 -33.21 2.07
CA ASN A 354 -19.77 -33.48 2.31
C ASN A 354 -20.08 -33.97 3.74
N ALA A 355 -19.34 -33.49 4.75
CA ALA A 355 -19.60 -33.77 6.16
C ALA A 355 -20.88 -33.10 6.72
N ASP A 356 -21.73 -32.53 5.87
CA ASP A 356 -23.01 -31.91 6.23
C ASP A 356 -23.84 -32.85 7.13
N GLY A 357 -24.08 -32.46 8.39
CA GLY A 357 -24.85 -33.24 9.37
C GLY A 357 -24.07 -34.31 10.16
N THR A 358 -22.77 -34.47 9.95
CA THR A 358 -21.92 -35.44 10.69
C THR A 358 -21.34 -34.90 12.01
N GLY A 359 -21.45 -33.59 12.25
CA GLY A 359 -20.85 -32.91 13.39
C GLY A 359 -19.34 -32.68 13.29
N ALA A 360 -18.69 -33.09 12.19
CA ALA A 360 -17.30 -32.76 11.92
C ALA A 360 -17.15 -31.28 11.53
N SER A 361 -16.26 -30.57 12.20
CA SER A 361 -15.99 -29.15 11.99
C SER A 361 -14.51 -28.89 11.69
N LEU A 362 -14.24 -27.75 11.07
CA LEU A 362 -12.89 -27.28 10.85
C LEU A 362 -12.19 -27.09 12.20
N LYS A 363 -10.98 -27.65 12.35
CA LYS A 363 -10.15 -27.44 13.54
C LYS A 363 -8.92 -26.63 13.17
N ILE A 364 -8.78 -25.46 13.79
CA ILE A 364 -7.64 -24.56 13.62
C ILE A 364 -6.85 -24.53 14.92
N GLU A 365 -5.54 -24.74 14.85
CA GLU A 365 -4.65 -24.81 16.01
C GLU A 365 -3.37 -24.01 15.74
N PRO A 366 -2.96 -23.07 16.61
CA PRO A 366 -1.66 -22.42 16.45
C PRO A 366 -0.53 -23.45 16.55
N ILE A 367 0.50 -23.29 15.72
CA ILE A 367 1.72 -24.09 15.81
C ILE A 367 2.71 -23.28 16.63
N ASN A 368 3.00 -23.74 17.85
CA ASN A 368 3.91 -23.06 18.75
C ASN A 368 5.36 -23.30 18.36
N VAL A 369 5.86 -22.49 17.43
CA VAL A 369 7.23 -22.50 16.92
C VAL A 369 7.72 -21.06 16.76
N ASP A 370 9.01 -20.84 16.92
CA ASP A 370 9.66 -19.52 16.76
C ASP A 370 9.92 -19.21 15.27
N ILE A 371 8.92 -19.49 14.44
CA ILE A 371 8.92 -19.25 12.99
C ILE A 371 7.51 -18.82 12.57
N GLY A 372 7.43 -17.75 11.79
CA GLY A 372 6.20 -17.09 11.34
C GLY A 372 6.46 -16.24 10.09
N GLU A 373 5.49 -15.43 9.68
CA GLU A 373 5.59 -14.47 8.57
C GLU A 373 6.00 -15.10 7.22
N ALA A 374 5.82 -16.42 7.10
CA ALA A 374 6.35 -17.22 6.02
C ALA A 374 5.51 -17.04 4.74
N GLN A 375 6.09 -16.37 3.74
CA GLN A 375 5.48 -16.24 2.41
C GLN A 375 5.74 -17.44 1.49
N GLY A 376 6.41 -18.47 1.98
CA GLY A 376 6.65 -19.75 1.32
C GLY A 376 6.72 -20.86 2.39
N LEU A 377 6.11 -22.01 2.12
CA LEU A 377 6.02 -23.15 3.05
C LEU A 377 6.08 -24.41 2.19
N LEU A 378 6.90 -25.37 2.62
CA LEU A 378 7.01 -26.65 1.95
C LEU A 378 7.31 -27.72 2.98
N TRP A 379 6.35 -28.60 3.21
CA TRP A 379 6.66 -29.84 3.90
C TRP A 379 7.48 -30.77 3.00
N ALA A 380 8.69 -31.12 3.40
CA ALA A 380 9.54 -32.08 2.70
C ALA A 380 10.44 -32.83 3.68
N PHE A 381 10.74 -34.10 3.38
CA PHE A 381 11.66 -34.92 4.18
C PHE A 381 11.28 -34.97 5.67
N ASP A 382 9.98 -35.15 5.95
CA ASP A 382 9.41 -35.16 7.31
C ASP A 382 9.68 -33.88 8.14
N SER A 383 9.88 -32.76 7.45
CA SER A 383 10.12 -31.44 8.06
C SER A 383 9.29 -30.36 7.36
N LEU A 384 8.93 -29.32 8.11
CA LEU A 384 8.24 -28.12 7.60
C LEU A 384 9.24 -27.10 7.03
#